data_AF-A0A7S3EYX2-F1
#
_entry.id   AF-A0A7S3EYX2-F1
#
_cell.length_a   1.000
_cell.length_b   1.000
_cell.length_c   1.000
_cell.angle_alpha   90.00
_cell.angle_beta   90.00
_cell.angle_gamma   90.00
#
_symmetry.space_group_name_H-M   'P 1'
#
loop_
_entity.id
_entity.type
_entity.pdbx_description
1 polymer ?
#
loop_
_entity_poly.entity_id
_entity_poly.type
_entity_poly.pdbx_seq_one_letter_code
_entity_poly.pdbx_strand_id
1 'polypeptide(L)'
;RSIAFGAFMGSANSIMVNCALIEISLSPFFALAFGILFLISGAAVGFQAAHEPDGGQANRTILTCFALLTTSSGVVAFLLERDWSHGLTPRGKVPLYGLLGVSLAFSINFSAFELVGKLQQCVCDSTTPLVRNEWQGRLIALFS
;
A
#
# COMPACT_ATOMS: atom_id res chain seq x y z
N ARG A 1 -24.53 -0.09 5.58
CA ARG A 1 -23.95 1.04 6.36
C ARG A 1 -22.48 1.33 6.00
N SER A 2 -21.83 0.53 5.15
CA SER A 2 -20.39 0.65 4.86
C SER A 2 -20.03 1.55 3.66
N ILE A 3 -21.01 1.92 2.83
CA ILE A 3 -20.76 2.68 1.59
C ILE A 3 -20.23 4.10 1.87
N ALA A 4 -20.79 4.79 2.87
CA ALA A 4 -20.36 6.15 3.21
C ALA A 4 -18.91 6.21 3.72
N PHE A 5 -18.51 5.23 4.54
CA PHE A 5 -17.14 5.12 5.05
C PHE A 5 -16.15 4.79 3.93
N GLY A 6 -16.51 3.83 3.05
CA GLY A 6 -15.71 3.51 1.87
C GLY A 6 -15.55 4.69 0.91
N ALA A 7 -16.63 5.44 0.67
CA ALA A 7 -16.61 6.63 -0.18
C ALA A 7 -15.69 7.73 0.38
N PHE A 8 -15.71 7.96 1.70
CA PHE A 8 -14.83 8.92 2.37
C PHE A 8 -13.36 8.50 2.32
N MET A 9 -13.05 7.23 2.62
CA MET A 9 -11.68 6.71 2.53
C MET A 9 -11.15 6.78 1.09
N GLY A 10 -11.99 6.43 0.12
CA GLY A 10 -11.64 6.49 -1.30
C GLY A 10 -11.34 7.91 -1.78
N SER A 11 -12.15 8.90 -1.38
CA SER A 11 -11.92 10.30 -1.75
C SER A 11 -10.66 10.86 -1.09
N ALA A 12 -10.43 10.58 0.20
CA ALA A 12 -9.22 10.98 0.90
C ALA A 12 -7.96 10.40 0.26
N ASN A 13 -8.00 9.11 -0.11
CA ASN A 13 -6.89 8.44 -0.78
C ASN A 13 -6.63 9.07 -2.17
N SER A 14 -7.67 9.35 -2.95
CA SER A 14 -7.53 9.99 -4.25
C SER A 14 -6.88 11.38 -4.16
N ILE A 15 -7.23 12.17 -3.14
CA ILE A 15 -6.63 13.50 -2.92
C ILE A 15 -5.16 13.35 -2.52
N MET A 16 -4.84 12.47 -1.56
CA MET A 16 -3.46 12.24 -1.14
C MET A 16 -2.57 11.76 -2.28
N VAL A 17 -3.03 10.77 -3.05
CA VAL A 17 -2.28 10.23 -4.19
C VAL A 17 -2.07 11.30 -5.26
N ASN A 18 -3.09 12.09 -5.58
CA ASN A 18 -2.99 13.17 -6.56
C ASN A 18 -2.02 14.28 -6.12
N CYS A 19 -2.07 14.70 -4.85
CA CYS A 19 -1.14 15.68 -4.30
C CYS A 19 0.30 15.14 -4.32
N ALA A 20 0.51 13.88 -3.90
CA ALA A 20 1.83 13.25 -3.92
C ALA A 20 2.39 13.16 -5.35
N LEU A 21 1.56 12.80 -6.33
CA LEU A 21 1.95 12.76 -7.76
C LEU A 21 2.38 14.13 -8.28
N ILE A 22 1.63 15.19 -7.95
CA ILE A 22 2.00 16.56 -8.32
C ILE A 22 3.35 16.94 -7.70
N GLU A 23 3.56 16.63 -6.42
CA GLU A 23 4.78 16.98 -5.71
C GLU A 23 6.01 16.22 -6.22
N ILE A 24 5.88 14.92 -6.51
CA ILE A 24 6.91 14.09 -7.15
C ILE A 24 7.24 14.61 -8.56
N SER A 25 6.26 15.18 -9.27
CA SER A 25 6.48 15.73 -10.62
C SER A 25 7.26 17.06 -10.62
N LEU A 26 7.22 17.81 -9.52
CA LEU A 26 7.83 19.13 -9.42
C LEU A 26 9.22 19.09 -8.75
N SER A 27 9.46 18.17 -7.80
CA SER A 27 10.68 18.16 -7.00
C SER A 27 11.40 16.79 -6.99
N PRO A 28 12.62 16.68 -7.55
CA PRO A 28 13.38 15.43 -7.59
C PRO A 28 13.81 14.96 -6.19
N PHE A 29 14.17 15.88 -5.29
CA PHE A 29 14.48 15.55 -3.88
C PHE A 29 13.32 14.82 -3.19
N PHE A 30 12.09 15.20 -3.53
CA PHE A 30 10.89 14.58 -2.97
C PHE A 30 10.62 13.20 -3.58
N ALA A 31 10.93 13.02 -4.87
CA ALA A 31 10.87 11.71 -5.53
C ALA A 31 11.84 10.71 -4.88
N LEU A 32 13.07 11.13 -4.57
CA LEU A 32 14.05 10.30 -3.89
C LEU A 32 13.59 9.93 -2.47
N ALA A 33 13.06 10.89 -1.71
CA ALA A 33 12.51 10.64 -0.37
C ALA A 33 11.37 9.61 -0.42
N PHE A 34 10.43 9.74 -1.36
CA PHE A 34 9.37 8.75 -1.55
C PHE A 34 9.88 7.39 -2.04
N GLY A 35 10.92 7.37 -2.87
CA GLY A 35 11.60 6.13 -3.28
C GLY A 35 12.19 5.37 -2.09
N ILE A 36 12.86 6.07 -1.16
CA ILE A 36 13.37 5.50 0.10
C ILE A 36 12.21 4.97 0.95
N LEU A 37 11.15 5.77 1.12
CA LEU A 37 9.98 5.36 1.90
C LEU A 37 9.32 4.11 1.34
N PHE A 38 9.23 3.98 0.01
CA PHE A 38 8.71 2.77 -0.62
C PHE A 38 9.62 1.56 -0.47
N LEU A 39 10.95 1.74 -0.52
CA LEU A 39 11.87 0.64 -0.22
C LEU A 39 11.74 0.15 1.22
N ILE A 40 11.67 1.06 2.18
CA ILE A 40 11.49 0.74 3.60
C ILE A 40 10.13 0.06 3.82
N SER A 41 9.05 0.60 3.27
CA SER A 41 7.70 0.05 3.39
C SER A 41 7.59 -1.33 2.73
N GLY A 42 8.09 -1.50 1.51
CA GLY A 42 8.11 -2.80 0.82
C GLY A 42 8.93 -3.85 1.57
N ALA A 43 10.07 -3.47 2.15
CA ALA A 43 10.87 -4.36 3.00
C ALA A 43 10.15 -4.73 4.30
N ALA A 44 9.47 -3.78 4.94
CA ALA A 44 8.70 -4.02 6.16
C ALA A 44 7.53 -4.99 5.91
N VAL A 45 6.77 -4.80 4.82
CA VAL A 45 5.69 -5.71 4.43
C VAL A 45 6.24 -7.08 4.03
N GLY A 46 7.35 -7.13 3.29
CA GLY A 46 8.01 -8.39 2.95
C GLY A 46 8.50 -9.16 4.17
N PHE A 47 9.00 -8.45 5.19
CA PHE A 47 9.41 -9.05 6.46
C PHE A 47 8.23 -9.63 7.23
N GLN A 48 7.09 -8.91 7.27
CA GLN A 48 5.85 -9.41 7.86
C GLN A 48 5.34 -10.65 7.12
N ALA A 49 5.31 -10.61 5.78
CA ALA A 49 4.87 -11.75 4.96
C ALA A 49 5.75 -13.01 5.14
N ALA A 50 7.02 -12.83 5.52
CA ALA A 50 7.94 -13.93 5.82
C ALA A 50 7.79 -14.47 7.25
N HIS A 51 7.45 -13.61 8.22
CA HIS A 51 7.29 -13.96 9.64
C HIS A 51 5.87 -14.40 10.02
N GLU A 52 4.98 -14.62 9.06
CA GLU A 52 3.61 -15.09 9.31
C GLU A 52 3.53 -16.63 9.19
N PRO A 53 3.67 -17.41 10.29
CA PRO A 53 3.72 -18.88 10.24
C PRO A 53 2.35 -19.56 10.00
N ASP A 54 1.23 -18.88 10.26
CA ASP A 54 -0.13 -19.45 10.22
C ASP A 54 -1.09 -18.73 9.24
N GLY A 55 -0.58 -17.82 8.41
CA GLY A 55 -1.39 -17.10 7.42
C GLY A 55 -1.80 -17.98 6.24
N GLY A 56 -3.09 -17.98 5.88
CA GLY A 56 -3.58 -18.69 4.69
C GLY A 56 -2.82 -18.29 3.42
N GLN A 57 -2.53 -19.27 2.54
CA GLN A 57 -1.69 -19.09 1.34
C GLN A 57 -2.09 -17.87 0.49
N ALA A 58 -3.38 -17.60 0.34
CA ALA A 58 -3.88 -16.46 -0.42
C ALA A 58 -3.42 -15.09 0.13
N ASN A 59 -3.46 -14.91 1.46
CA ASN A 59 -3.05 -13.64 2.07
C ASN A 59 -1.53 -13.44 1.92
N ARG A 60 -0.76 -14.51 2.14
CA ARG A 60 0.69 -14.50 1.96
C ARG A 60 1.09 -14.16 0.51
N THR A 61 0.40 -14.72 -0.49
CA THR A 61 0.65 -14.39 -1.90
C THR A 61 0.33 -12.93 -2.21
N ILE A 62 -0.78 -12.39 -1.70
CA ILE A 62 -1.16 -10.98 -1.91
C ILE A 62 -0.14 -10.04 -1.25
N LEU A 63 0.24 -10.30 0.00
CA LEU A 63 1.23 -9.52 0.75
C LEU A 63 2.60 -9.55 0.06
N THR A 64 3.03 -10.72 -0.42
CA THR A 64 4.31 -10.87 -1.13
C THR A 64 4.28 -10.14 -2.49
N CYS A 65 3.18 -10.27 -3.23
CA CYS A 65 3.00 -9.55 -4.50
C CYS A 65 3.05 -8.03 -4.29
N PHE A 66 2.40 -7.54 -3.24
CA PHE A 66 2.41 -6.13 -2.91
C PHE A 66 3.79 -5.62 -2.46
N ALA A 67 4.50 -6.40 -1.64
CA ALA A 67 5.87 -6.09 -1.25
C ALA A 67 6.76 -5.95 -2.50
N LEU A 68 6.66 -6.88 -3.46
CA LEU A 68 7.40 -6.83 -4.71
C LEU A 68 7.01 -5.61 -5.58
N LEU A 69 5.72 -5.30 -5.71
CA LEU A 69 5.25 -4.13 -6.45
C LEU A 69 5.74 -2.82 -5.82
N THR A 70 5.70 -2.70 -4.50
CA THR A 70 6.15 -1.50 -3.78
C THR A 70 7.66 -1.33 -3.84
N THR A 71 8.41 -2.42 -3.63
CA THR A 71 9.88 -2.40 -3.74
C THR A 71 10.31 -2.10 -5.17
N SER A 72 9.69 -2.72 -6.19
CA SER A 72 10.01 -2.41 -7.59
C SER A 72 9.66 -0.97 -7.95
N SER A 73 8.53 -0.42 -7.47
CA SER A 73 8.19 0.99 -7.65
C SER A 73 9.20 1.93 -6.97
N GLY A 74 9.73 1.57 -5.80
CA GLY A 74 10.78 2.33 -5.11
C GLY A 74 12.11 2.32 -5.88
N VAL A 75 12.53 1.15 -6.39
CA VAL A 75 13.72 1.02 -7.25
C VAL A 75 13.56 1.84 -8.53
N VAL A 76 12.38 1.80 -9.14
CA VAL A 76 12.06 2.58 -10.34
C VAL A 76 12.02 4.08 -10.06
N ALA A 77 11.54 4.52 -8.89
CA ALA A 77 11.62 5.92 -8.45
C ALA A 77 13.08 6.38 -8.30
N PHE A 78 13.94 5.55 -7.72
CA PHE A 78 15.37 5.80 -7.59
C PHE A 78 16.09 5.88 -8.93
N LEU A 79 15.78 4.97 -9.85
CA LEU A 79 16.33 4.94 -11.21
C LEU A 79 15.89 6.14 -12.06
N LEU A 80 14.83 6.85 -11.65
CA LEU A 80 14.35 8.06 -12.31
C LEU A 80 15.20 9.30 -11.98
N GLU A 81 16.05 9.24 -10.94
CA GLU A 81 16.90 10.35 -10.50
C GLU A 81 18.00 10.64 -11.54
N ARG A 82 17.66 11.60 -12.41
CA ARG A 82 18.47 12.62 -13.09
C ARG A 82 19.46 12.26 -14.23
N ASP A 83 20.12 11.10 -14.32
CA ASP A 83 21.12 10.89 -15.40
C ASP A 83 20.75 9.90 -16.53
N TRP A 84 19.73 9.05 -16.36
CA TRP A 84 19.20 8.20 -17.47
C TRP A 84 17.97 8.78 -18.18
N SER A 85 17.43 9.91 -17.68
CA SER A 85 16.19 10.51 -18.20
C SER A 85 16.36 11.35 -19.48
N HIS A 86 17.58 11.68 -19.87
CA HIS A 86 17.86 12.40 -21.12
C HIS A 86 17.54 11.57 -22.39
N GLY A 87 17.41 10.24 -22.26
CA GLY A 87 17.06 9.33 -23.36
C GLY A 87 15.64 8.75 -23.33
N LEU A 88 14.86 8.98 -22.27
CA LEU A 88 13.55 8.35 -22.08
C LEU A 88 12.42 9.15 -22.76
N THR A 89 11.78 8.52 -23.74
CA THR A 89 10.64 9.08 -24.49
C THR A 89 9.51 9.50 -23.54
N PRO A 90 8.79 10.62 -23.78
CA PRO A 90 7.69 11.11 -22.93
C PRO A 90 6.63 10.05 -22.56
N ARG A 91 6.44 9.04 -23.42
CA ARG A 91 5.52 7.92 -23.21
C ARG A 91 5.94 6.99 -22.06
N GLY A 92 7.23 6.87 -21.75
CA GLY A 92 7.72 6.02 -20.66
C GLY A 92 7.49 6.61 -19.27
N LYS A 93 7.33 7.94 -19.18
CA LYS A 93 7.07 8.63 -17.90
C LYS A 93 5.66 8.35 -17.37
N VAL A 94 4.67 8.26 -18.26
CA VAL A 94 3.25 8.04 -17.91
C VAL A 94 3.01 6.74 -17.11
N PRO A 95 3.42 5.54 -17.58
CA PRO A 95 3.20 4.30 -16.83
C PRO A 95 3.97 4.26 -15.51
N LEU A 96 5.07 5.00 -15.42
CA LEU A 96 5.92 5.05 -14.25
C LEU A 96 5.24 5.84 -13.12
N TYR A 97 4.63 7.00 -13.43
CA TYR A 97 3.76 7.71 -12.51
C TYR A 97 2.51 6.89 -12.14
N GLY A 98 1.98 6.09 -13.07
CA GLY A 98 0.89 5.15 -12.79
C GLY A 98 1.27 4.08 -11.76
N LEU A 99 2.44 3.45 -11.90
CA LEU A 99 2.93 2.43 -10.97
C LEU A 99 3.18 3.00 -9.56
N LEU A 100 3.73 4.22 -9.51
CA LEU A 100 3.91 4.97 -8.26
C LEU A 100 2.57 5.28 -7.60
N GLY A 101 1.60 5.77 -8.37
CA GLY A 101 0.26 6.06 -7.88
C GLY A 101 -0.43 4.82 -7.31
N VAL A 102 -0.36 3.67 -7.99
CA VAL A 102 -0.93 2.41 -7.51
C VAL A 102 -0.28 1.94 -6.22
N SER A 103 1.05 2.01 -6.13
CA SER A 103 1.80 1.61 -4.93
C SER A 103 1.46 2.51 -3.73
N LEU A 104 1.38 3.83 -3.94
CA LEU A 104 1.02 4.80 -2.91
C LEU A 104 -0.41 4.59 -2.42
N ALA A 105 -1.36 4.43 -3.35
CA ALA A 105 -2.76 4.20 -3.03
C ALA A 105 -2.95 2.91 -2.23
N PHE A 106 -2.27 1.84 -2.59
CA PHE A 106 -2.32 0.59 -1.82
C PHE A 106 -1.69 0.76 -0.45
N SER A 107 -0.51 1.38 -0.34
CA SER A 107 0.16 1.56 0.95
C SER A 107 -0.72 2.35 1.93
N ILE A 108 -1.41 3.40 1.46
CA ILE A 108 -2.36 4.17 2.27
C ILE A 108 -3.54 3.30 2.71
N ASN A 109 -4.13 2.51 1.80
CA ASN A 109 -5.22 1.60 2.15
C ASN A 109 -4.79 0.56 3.19
N PHE A 110 -3.62 -0.05 3.01
CA PHE A 110 -3.08 -1.05 3.94
C PHE A 110 -2.85 -0.45 5.33
N SER A 111 -2.19 0.70 5.41
CA SER A 111 -2.01 1.42 6.68
C SER A 111 -3.34 1.83 7.32
N ALA A 112 -4.35 2.20 6.53
CA ALA A 112 -5.68 2.50 7.03
C ALA A 112 -6.37 1.27 7.62
N PHE A 113 -6.27 0.10 6.97
CA PHE A 113 -6.80 -1.16 7.51
C PHE A 113 -6.06 -1.60 8.77
N GLU A 114 -4.73 -1.50 8.83
CA GLU A 114 -3.97 -1.77 10.05
C GLU A 114 -4.36 -0.83 11.19
N LEU A 115 -4.55 0.46 10.91
CA LEU A 115 -4.98 1.44 11.90
C LEU A 115 -6.38 1.11 12.43
N VAL A 116 -7.32 0.78 11.55
CA VAL A 116 -8.66 0.33 11.95
C VAL A 116 -8.59 -0.92 12.81
N GLY A 117 -7.77 -1.92 12.42
CA GLY A 117 -7.55 -3.13 13.20
C GLY A 117 -7.00 -2.85 14.60
N LYS A 118 -5.99 -1.97 14.71
CA LYS A 118 -5.43 -1.55 16.02
C LYS A 118 -6.43 -0.74 16.84
N LEU A 119 -7.21 0.15 16.22
CA LEU A 119 -8.26 0.90 16.90
C LEU A 119 -9.35 -0.02 17.44
N GLN A 120 -9.78 -1.03 16.67
CA GLN A 120 -10.71 -2.04 17.14
C GLN A 120 -10.14 -2.81 18.34
N GLN A 121 -8.85 -3.16 18.31
CA GLN A 121 -8.19 -3.84 19.41
C GLN A 121 -8.06 -2.96 20.67
N CYS A 122 -7.78 -1.66 20.52
CA CYS A 122 -7.74 -0.72 21.64
C CYS A 122 -9.12 -0.40 22.23
N VAL A 123 -10.16 -0.30 21.39
CA VAL A 123 -11.53 0.02 21.81
C VAL A 123 -12.20 -1.17 22.50
N CYS A 124 -11.90 -2.39 22.08
CA CYS A 124 -12.57 -3.58 22.60
C CYS A 124 -11.94 -4.22 23.84
N ASP A 125 -10.76 -3.78 24.31
CA ASP A 125 -10.00 -4.29 25.49
C ASP A 125 -10.41 -5.69 25.96
N SER A 126 -10.42 -6.64 25.04
CA SER A 126 -10.91 -7.99 25.30
C SER A 126 -9.73 -8.92 25.12
N THR A 127 -9.15 -9.27 26.25
CA THR A 127 -8.23 -10.38 26.45
C THR A 127 -8.95 -11.71 26.18
N THR A 128 -9.53 -11.89 24.99
CA THR A 128 -9.99 -13.20 24.50
C THR A 128 -9.78 -13.27 22.98
N PRO A 129 -9.01 -14.25 22.48
CA PRO A 129 -8.80 -14.43 21.04
C PRO A 129 -10.12 -14.87 20.39
N LEU A 130 -10.82 -13.93 19.75
CA LEU A 130 -12.19 -14.14 19.29
C LEU A 130 -12.35 -14.19 17.76
N VAL A 131 -11.35 -14.68 17.02
CA VAL A 131 -11.58 -15.24 15.67
C VAL A 131 -10.65 -16.44 15.46
N ARG A 132 -11.06 -17.59 16.01
CA ARG A 132 -10.44 -18.89 15.73
C ARG A 132 -11.16 -19.68 14.62
N ASN A 133 -12.31 -19.20 14.12
CA ASN A 133 -13.14 -20.02 13.23
C ASN A 133 -13.28 -19.40 11.83
N GLU A 134 -12.85 -20.17 10.84
CA GLU A 134 -13.01 -20.03 9.38
C GLU A 134 -14.43 -19.65 8.90
N TRP A 135 -15.46 -19.86 9.73
CA TRP A 135 -16.85 -19.52 9.46
C TRP A 135 -17.17 -18.02 9.56
N GLN A 136 -16.48 -17.27 10.43
CA GLN A 136 -16.68 -15.81 10.53
C GLN A 136 -16.06 -15.06 9.34
N GLY A 137 -14.97 -15.59 8.76
CA GLY A 137 -14.38 -15.05 7.52
C GLY A 137 -15.27 -15.24 6.29
N ARG A 138 -15.91 -16.41 6.15
CA ARG A 138 -16.86 -16.68 5.05
C ARG A 138 -18.15 -15.88 5.15
N LEU A 139 -18.64 -15.57 6.36
CA LEU A 139 -19.83 -14.74 6.54
C LEU A 139 -19.62 -13.26 6.15
N ILE A 140 -18.40 -12.74 6.32
CA ILE A 140 -18.05 -11.38 5.88
C ILE A 140 -17.87 -11.33 4.35
N ALA A 141 -17.35 -12.40 3.73
CA ALA A 141 -17.23 -12.52 2.28
C ALA A 141 -18.57 -12.73 1.54
N LEU A 142 -19.63 -13.19 2.23
CA LEU A 142 -20.96 -13.41 1.65
C LEU A 142 -21.89 -12.19 1.75
N PHE A 143 -21.59 -11.24 2.63
CA PHE A 143 -22.36 -10.00 2.81
C PHE A 143 -21.69 -8.75 2.22
N SER A 144 -20.56 -8.92 1.52
CA SER A 144 -19.95 -7.91 0.65
C SER A 144 -20.04 -8.35 -0.80
#